data_AF-A0A8B5XI05-F1
#
_entry.id   AF-A0A8B5XI05-F1
#
_cell.length_a   1.000
_cell.length_b   1.000
_cell.length_c   1.000
_cell.angle_alpha   90.00
_cell.angle_beta   90.00
_cell.angle_gamma   90.00
#
_symmetry.space_group_name_H-M   'P 1'
#
loop_
_entity.id
_entity.type
_entity.pdbx_description
1 polymer ?
#
loop_
_entity_poly.entity_id
_entity_poly.type
_entity_poly.pdbx_seq_one_letter_code
_entity_poly.pdbx_strand_id
1 'polypeptide(L)' 'MVKVTYRRAEELLRQSAFQPRELARLLGTTESFLFNEVWKGNLRAVKVGNDIVRFERSEVLKWLNDRES' A
#
# COMPACT_ATOMS: atom_id res chain seq x y z
N MET A 1 -6.91 12.22 7.03
CA MET A 1 -6.90 11.08 7.95
C MET A 1 -7.62 9.92 7.26
N VAL A 2 -6.90 8.88 6.82
CA VAL A 2 -7.50 7.73 6.16
C VAL A 2 -7.90 6.73 7.24
N LYS A 3 -9.18 6.67 7.60
CA LYS A 3 -9.68 5.64 8.53
C LYS A 3 -9.74 4.30 7.80
N VAL A 4 -8.76 3.45 8.04
CA VAL A 4 -8.79 2.05 7.59
C VAL A 4 -9.87 1.33 8.42
N THR A 5 -10.96 0.91 7.78
CA THR A 5 -12.03 0.16 8.46
C THR A 5 -11.63 -1.31 8.69
N TYR A 6 -12.20 -1.96 9.72
CA TYR A 6 -11.88 -3.34 10.11
C TYR A 6 -11.90 -4.35 8.94
N ARG A 7 -12.90 -4.28 8.04
CA ARG A 7 -12.94 -5.12 6.82
C ARG A 7 -11.72 -4.94 5.91
N ARG A 8 -11.21 -3.71 5.77
CA ARG A 8 -10.04 -3.40 4.92
C ARG A 8 -8.76 -3.94 5.54
N ALA A 9 -8.66 -3.92 6.88
CA ALA A 9 -7.53 -4.48 7.60
C ALA A 9 -7.45 -6.02 7.43
N GLU A 10 -8.57 -6.73 7.49
CA GLU A 10 -8.59 -8.19 7.28
C GLU A 10 -8.20 -8.59 5.84
N GLU A 11 -8.65 -7.82 4.83
CA GLU A 11 -8.26 -8.04 3.43
C GLU A 11 -6.77 -7.76 3.21
N LEU A 12 -6.22 -6.73 3.86
CA LEU A 12 -4.78 -6.47 3.88
C LEU A 12 -3.99 -7.64 4.46
N LEU A 13 -4.55 -8.38 5.42
CA LEU A 13 -3.88 -9.52 6.06
C LEU A 13 -3.89 -10.79 5.21
N ARG A 14 -4.82 -10.94 4.26
CA ARG A 14 -4.97 -12.16 3.44
C ARG A 14 -3.98 -12.26 2.28
N GLN A 15 -3.44 -11.14 1.80
CA GLN A 15 -2.52 -11.12 0.66
C GLN A 15 -1.11 -10.71 1.08
N SER A 16 -0.10 -11.34 0.48
CA SER A 16 1.30 -10.99 0.76
C SER A 16 1.76 -9.73 0.01
N ALA A 17 1.14 -9.40 -1.13
CA ALA A 17 1.47 -8.21 -1.90
C ALA A 17 0.31 -7.70 -2.75
N PHE A 18 0.23 -6.38 -2.93
CA PHE A 18 -0.84 -5.68 -3.62
C PHE A 18 -0.35 -5.04 -4.91
N GLN A 19 -1.20 -5.01 -5.94
CA GLN A 19 -0.99 -4.11 -7.08
C GLN A 19 -1.35 -2.66 -6.71
N PRO A 20 -0.82 -1.64 -7.41
CA PRO A 20 -1.06 -0.23 -7.07
C PRO A 20 -2.55 0.10 -7.01
N ARG A 21 -3.30 -0.29 -8.05
CA ARG A 21 -4.75 -0.06 -8.14
C ARG A 21 -5.54 -0.72 -7.01
N GLU A 22 -5.14 -1.93 -6.62
CA GLU A 22 -5.80 -2.69 -5.56
C GLU A 22 -5.54 -2.04 -4.20
N LEU A 23 -4.28 -1.71 -3.91
CA LEU A 23 -3.90 -1.03 -2.67
C LEU A 23 -4.58 0.33 -2.55
N ALA A 24 -4.66 1.08 -3.66
CA ALA A 24 -5.35 2.37 -3.71
C ALA A 24 -6.82 2.23 -3.32
N ARG A 25 -7.51 1.22 -3.89
CA ARG A 25 -8.91 0.92 -3.56
C ARG A 25 -9.10 0.51 -2.10
N LEU A 26 -8.21 -0.35 -1.57
CA LEU A 26 -8.25 -0.80 -0.18
C LEU A 26 -8.08 0.37 0.79
N LEU A 27 -7.13 1.26 0.52
CA LEU A 27 -6.86 2.41 1.39
C LEU A 27 -7.81 3.59 1.14
N GLY A 28 -8.64 3.54 0.09
CA GLY A 28 -9.49 4.68 -0.30
C GLY A 28 -8.65 5.88 -0.75
N THR A 29 -7.56 5.62 -1.47
CA THR A 29 -6.65 6.62 -2.04
C THR A 29 -6.49 6.39 -3.55
N THR A 30 -5.57 7.11 -4.21
CA THR A 30 -5.25 6.97 -5.64
C THR A 30 -3.89 6.31 -5.86
N GLU A 31 -3.70 5.70 -7.04
CA GLU A 31 -2.40 5.14 -7.45
C GLU A 31 -1.31 6.21 -7.48
N SER A 32 -1.62 7.42 -7.97
CA SER A 32 -0.70 8.55 -7.99
C SER A 32 -0.22 8.93 -6.59
N PHE A 33 -1.09 8.86 -5.58
CA PHE A 33 -0.70 9.08 -4.19
C PHE A 33 0.29 8.01 -3.70
N LEU A 34 0.03 6.73 -3.99
CA LEU A 34 0.93 5.65 -3.63
C LEU A 34 2.29 5.80 -4.31
N PHE A 35 2.32 6.09 -5.61
CA PHE A 35 3.57 6.32 -6.32
C PHE A 35 4.31 7.53 -5.75
N ASN A 36 3.63 8.62 -5.44
CA ASN A 36 4.26 9.79 -4.80
C ASN A 36 4.94 9.41 -3.46
N GLU A 37 4.32 8.55 -2.66
CA GLU A 37 4.94 8.06 -1.41
C GLU A 37 6.14 7.14 -1.66
N VAL A 38 6.14 6.39 -2.77
CA VAL A 38 7.31 5.64 -3.23
C VAL A 38 8.43 6.58 -3.67
N TRP A 39 8.10 7.60 -4.47
CA TRP A 39 9.06 8.63 -4.93
C TRP A 39 9.70 9.40 -3.78
N LYS A 40 8.95 9.65 -2.70
CA LYS A 40 9.46 10.27 -1.47
C LYS A 40 10.30 9.32 -0.60
N GLY A 41 10.29 8.02 -0.89
CA GLY A 41 10.97 6.99 -0.10
C GLY A 41 10.21 6.53 1.15
N ASN A 42 8.97 6.97 1.34
CA ASN A 42 8.14 6.60 2.50
C ASN A 42 7.54 5.20 2.38
N LEU A 43 7.23 4.78 1.15
CA LEU A 43 6.59 3.50 0.86
C LEU A 43 7.47 2.70 -0.10
N ARG A 44 7.75 1.43 0.20
CA ARG A 44 8.49 0.57 -0.73
C ARG A 44 7.56 -0.16 -1.68
N ALA A 45 7.99 -0.25 -2.93
CA ALA A 45 7.36 -1.07 -3.95
C ALA A 45 8.43 -1.88 -4.69
N VAL A 46 8.11 -3.12 -5.02
CA VAL A 46 9.00 -4.05 -5.74
C VAL A 46 8.50 -4.19 -7.18
N LYS A 47 9.41 -4.05 -8.14
CA LYS A 47 9.12 -4.35 -9.54
C LYS A 47 9.29 -5.86 -9.77
N VAL A 48 8.22 -6.51 -10.22
CA VAL A 48 8.17 -7.94 -10.55
C VAL A 48 8.01 -8.07 -12.07
N GLY A 49 9.04 -8.59 -12.73
CA GLY A 49 9.06 -8.70 -14.20
C GLY A 49 9.12 -7.34 -14.90
N ASN A 50 8.57 -7.25 -16.12
CA ASN A 50 8.77 -6.09 -16.99
C ASN A 50 8.02 -4.83 -16.52
N ASP A 51 6.87 -4.95 -15.85
CA ASP A 51 6.02 -3.78 -15.51
C ASP A 51 5.18 -3.93 -14.24
N ILE A 52 5.22 -5.07 -13.55
CA ILE A 52 4.30 -5.30 -12.42
C ILE A 52 4.91 -4.70 -11.15
N VAL A 53 4.41 -3.56 -10.71
CA VAL A 53 4.73 -3.02 -9.39
C VAL A 53 3.90 -3.75 -8.33
N ARG A 54 4.55 -4.19 -7.25
CA ARG A 54 3.93 -4.85 -6.10
C ARG A 54 4.30 -4.12 -4.81
N PHE A 55 3.32 -3.93 -3.94
CA PHE A 55 3.51 -3.41 -2.59
C PHE A 55 3.42 -4.56 -1.60
N GLU A 56 4.52 -4.89 -0.93
CA GLU A 56 4.52 -5.94 0.07
C GLU A 56 3.71 -5.53 1.30
N ARG A 57 2.93 -6.46 1.85
CA ARG A 57 2.06 -6.19 3.00
C ARG A 57 2.83 -5.62 4.18
N SER A 58 3.99 -6.18 4.50
CA SER A 58 4.84 -5.74 5.62
C SER A 58 5.25 -4.27 5.49
N GLU A 59 5.67 -3.86 4.28
CA GLU A 59 6.08 -2.48 4.02
C GLU A 59 4.89 -1.53 4.07
N VAL A 60 3.73 -1.95 3.54
CA VAL A 60 2.48 -1.17 3.63
C VAL A 60 2.06 -0.98 5.08
N LEU A 61 2.07 -2.04 5.90
CA LEU A 61 1.70 -1.97 7.31
C LEU A 61 2.67 -1.10 8.10
N LYS A 62 3.97 -1.22 7.84
CA LYS A 62 5.00 -0.36 8.46
C LYS A 62 4.76 1.11 8.12
N TRP A 63 4.54 1.42 6.84
CA TRP A 63 4.25 2.79 6.38
C TRP A 63 2.95 3.34 6.97
N LEU A 64 1.90 2.53 7.10
CA LEU A 64 0.66 2.96 7.76
C LEU A 64 0.88 3.27 9.25
N ASN A 65 1.64 2.42 9.94
CA ASN A 65 1.94 2.61 11.37
C ASN A 65 2.78 3.87 11.63
N ASP A 66 3.73 4.17 10.76
CA ASP A 66 4.57 5.38 10.84
C ASP A 66 3.75 6.68 10.72
N ARG A 67 2.61 6.64 10.01
CA ARG A 67 1.74 7.80 9.77
C ARG A 67 0.72 8.08 10.87
N GLU A 68 0.42 7.08 11.69
CA GLU A 68 -0.52 7.19 12.81
C GLU A 68 0.20 7.58 14.12
N SER A 69 1.54 7.53 14.13
CA SER A 69 2.39 7.95 15.25
C SER A 69 2.77 9.42 15.17
#